data_AF-A0A9E0QP62-F1
#
_entry.id   AF-A0A9E0QP62-F1
#
_cell.length_a   1.000
_cell.length_b   1.000
_cell.length_c   1.000
_cell.angle_alpha   90.00
_cell.angle_beta   90.00
_cell.angle_gamma   90.00
#
_symmetry.space_group_name_H-M   'P 1'
#
loop_
_entity.id
_entity.type
_entity.pdbx_description
1 polymer ?
#
loop_
_entity_poly.entity_id
_entity_poly.type
_entity_poly.pdbx_seq_one_letter_code
_entity_poly.pdbx_strand_id
1 'polypeptide(L)'
;MSILGVIGGTGLSRLVNLKQVHKRVVKTPYGEPSSPLTFGKIEEREVVFLARHGYGHTIPPHKINYRANMWALKEVGVTDIVAVAAVGSINRTMSPGNLVLPDQLIDYSWGRPSTYFENDLDQVVHIDFTHPYSVRLRADMLTATQRAKLTLVDKGVYACMQGPRLETAAEIKKLARDGCDLVGMTGMPEASLARELELDYACCSVVVNWAAGLDGDSIDMHDIEAFAESGMLKVEKLITALASKGLH
;
A
#
# COMPACT_ATOMS: atom_id res chain seq x y z
N MET A 1 -11.66 -11.92 -16.13
CA MET A 1 -10.30 -11.54 -15.69
C MET A 1 -10.44 -10.73 -14.42
N SER A 2 -9.49 -10.82 -13.49
CA SER A 2 -9.57 -10.04 -12.26
C SER A 2 -9.27 -8.56 -12.49
N ILE A 3 -10.01 -7.69 -11.81
CA ILE A 3 -9.80 -6.24 -11.84
C ILE A 3 -8.73 -5.89 -10.80
N LEU A 4 -7.67 -5.19 -11.24
CA LEU A 4 -6.55 -4.79 -10.40
C LEU A 4 -6.80 -3.39 -9.80
N GLY A 5 -6.96 -3.33 -8.49
CA GLY A 5 -6.90 -2.12 -7.70
C GLY A 5 -5.46 -1.71 -7.42
N VAL A 6 -5.17 -0.41 -7.53
CA VAL A 6 -3.89 0.17 -7.10
C VAL A 6 -4.18 1.31 -6.15
N ILE A 7 -3.66 1.21 -4.93
CA ILE A 7 -3.74 2.28 -3.92
C ILE A 7 -2.36 2.91 -3.79
N GLY A 8 -2.24 4.22 -3.94
CA GLY A 8 -0.94 4.87 -3.85
C GLY A 8 -0.99 6.39 -3.68
N GLY A 9 0.19 7.00 -3.71
CA GLY A 9 0.35 8.45 -3.74
C GLY A 9 -0.01 9.05 -5.11
N THR A 10 -0.10 10.37 -5.18
CA THR A 10 -0.51 11.09 -6.39
C THR A 10 0.48 10.93 -7.55
N GLY A 11 1.75 10.63 -7.28
CA GLY A 11 2.73 10.25 -8.31
C GLY A 11 2.30 9.04 -9.14
N LEU A 12 1.63 8.06 -8.52
CA LEU A 12 1.01 6.91 -9.21
C LEU A 12 -0.31 7.24 -9.91
N SER A 13 -0.94 8.37 -9.62
CA SER A 13 -2.18 8.74 -10.34
C SER A 13 -1.92 9.00 -11.83
N ARG A 14 -0.65 9.22 -12.19
CA ARG A 14 -0.13 9.30 -13.55
C ARG A 14 0.47 7.97 -13.98
N LEU A 15 -0.18 6.82 -13.71
CA LEU A 15 0.17 5.57 -14.39
C LEU A 15 0.12 5.85 -15.91
N VAL A 16 1.30 6.07 -16.52
CA VAL A 16 1.46 6.76 -17.81
C VAL A 16 0.83 5.96 -18.96
N ASN A 17 0.57 4.67 -18.71
CA ASN A 17 0.09 3.70 -19.69
C ASN A 17 -1.40 3.33 -19.55
N LEU A 18 -2.18 4.00 -18.69
CA LEU A 18 -3.62 3.74 -18.63
C LEU A 18 -4.32 4.23 -19.90
N LYS A 19 -5.00 3.32 -20.60
CA LYS A 19 -5.92 3.61 -21.71
C LYS A 19 -7.35 3.73 -21.19
N GLN A 20 -8.21 4.41 -21.95
CA GLN A 20 -9.65 4.55 -21.67
C GLN A 20 -9.95 5.15 -20.28
N VAL A 21 -9.18 6.18 -19.92
CA VAL A 21 -9.21 6.74 -18.57
C VAL A 21 -10.50 7.51 -18.32
N HIS A 22 -11.19 7.18 -17.22
CA HIS A 22 -12.29 7.97 -16.70
C HIS A 22 -12.28 7.96 -15.17
N LYS A 23 -12.97 8.92 -14.55
CA LYS A 23 -13.07 9.02 -13.09
C LYS A 23 -14.52 8.88 -12.64
N ARG A 24 -14.74 8.20 -11.52
CA ARG A 24 -16.07 8.05 -10.92
C ARG A 24 -15.98 8.23 -9.40
N VAL A 25 -16.90 9.04 -8.86
CA VAL A 25 -17.15 9.12 -7.41
C VAL A 25 -18.00 7.92 -7.01
N VAL A 26 -17.58 7.20 -5.97
CA VAL A 26 -18.30 6.04 -5.44
C VAL A 26 -18.73 6.37 -4.02
N LYS A 27 -20.04 6.37 -3.78
CA LYS A 27 -20.60 6.55 -2.45
C LYS A 27 -20.45 5.24 -1.68
N THR A 28 -20.13 5.32 -0.39
CA THR A 28 -20.02 4.15 0.48
C THR A 28 -20.83 4.33 1.76
N PRO A 29 -21.23 3.23 2.42
CA PRO A 29 -21.85 3.31 3.75
C PRO A 29 -20.96 3.95 4.82
N TYR A 30 -19.64 4.01 4.57
CA TYR A 30 -18.63 4.48 5.51
C TYR A 30 -18.17 5.92 5.24
N GLY A 31 -18.90 6.66 4.40
CA GLY A 31 -18.58 8.02 3.98
C GLY A 31 -17.85 8.08 2.63
N GLU A 32 -17.16 9.20 2.39
CA GLU A 32 -16.46 9.44 1.13
C GLU A 32 -15.07 8.79 1.12
N PRO A 33 -14.66 8.15 0.00
CA PRO A 33 -13.28 7.77 -0.24
C PRO A 33 -12.35 8.99 -0.34
N SER A 34 -11.04 8.77 -0.20
CA SER A 34 -10.01 9.82 -0.29
C SER A 34 -9.99 10.57 -1.63
N SER A 35 -10.42 9.92 -2.72
CA SER A 35 -10.54 10.52 -4.04
C SER A 35 -11.60 9.80 -4.88
N PRO A 36 -12.08 10.42 -5.97
CA PRO A 36 -12.71 9.66 -7.05
C PRO A 36 -11.79 8.51 -7.49
N LEU A 37 -12.38 7.39 -7.87
CA LEU A 37 -11.64 6.26 -8.45
C LEU A 37 -11.29 6.61 -9.91
N THR A 38 -10.05 6.38 -10.30
CA THR A 38 -9.62 6.44 -11.71
C THR A 38 -9.68 5.05 -12.30
N PHE A 39 -10.46 4.88 -13.35
CA PHE A 39 -10.56 3.63 -14.12
C PHE A 39 -9.72 3.75 -15.37
N GLY A 40 -9.17 2.64 -15.82
CA GLY A 40 -8.53 2.53 -17.12
C GLY A 40 -8.13 1.09 -17.40
N LYS A 41 -7.32 0.92 -18.45
CA LYS A 41 -6.77 -0.37 -18.83
C LYS A 41 -5.27 -0.29 -19.03
N ILE A 42 -4.56 -1.31 -18.55
CA ILE A 42 -3.19 -1.58 -18.99
C ILE A 42 -3.27 -2.84 -19.85
N GLU A 43 -2.94 -2.69 -21.13
CA GLU A 43 -3.27 -3.70 -22.15
C GLU A 43 -4.77 -4.04 -22.09
N GLU A 44 -5.13 -5.31 -21.88
CA GLU A 44 -6.52 -5.76 -21.79
C GLU A 44 -7.06 -5.83 -20.35
N ARG A 45 -6.20 -5.65 -19.33
CA ARG A 45 -6.61 -5.77 -17.93
C ARG A 45 -7.15 -4.45 -17.41
N GLU A 46 -8.33 -4.53 -16.79
CA GLU A 46 -8.93 -3.40 -16.09
C GLU A 46 -8.15 -3.05 -14.81
N VAL A 47 -7.86 -1.76 -14.65
CA VAL A 47 -7.13 -1.20 -13.52
C VAL A 47 -7.93 -0.07 -12.91
N VAL A 48 -8.07 -0.08 -11.59
CA VAL A 48 -8.74 0.95 -10.81
C VAL A 48 -7.73 1.55 -9.84
N PHE A 49 -7.48 2.85 -9.94
CA PHE A 49 -6.55 3.57 -9.09
C PHE A 49 -7.29 4.44 -8.07
N LEU A 50 -6.79 4.44 -6.83
CA LEU A 50 -7.25 5.30 -5.73
C LEU A 50 -6.06 6.05 -5.11
N ALA A 51 -6.18 7.39 -5.03
CA ALA A 51 -5.18 8.22 -4.36
C ALA A 51 -5.42 8.18 -2.84
N ARG A 52 -4.55 7.49 -2.09
CA ARG A 52 -4.73 7.25 -0.66
C ARG A 52 -4.91 8.54 0.16
N HIS A 53 -4.16 9.58 -0.20
CA HIS A 53 -4.14 10.88 0.47
C HIS A 53 -4.95 11.96 -0.27
N GLY A 54 -5.78 11.56 -1.25
CA GLY A 54 -6.41 12.46 -2.20
C GLY A 54 -5.42 13.02 -3.23
N TYR A 55 -5.93 13.67 -4.29
CA TYR A 55 -5.07 14.21 -5.37
C TYR A 55 -4.19 15.40 -4.95
N GLY A 56 -4.56 16.10 -3.88
CA GLY A 56 -3.76 17.18 -3.30
C GLY A 56 -2.77 16.72 -2.24
N HIS A 57 -2.72 15.42 -1.91
CA HIS A 57 -1.95 14.89 -0.78
C HIS A 57 -2.26 15.60 0.56
N THR A 58 -3.52 15.96 0.79
CA THR A 58 -3.93 16.80 1.93
C THR A 58 -4.47 16.00 3.12
N ILE A 59 -4.69 14.69 2.97
CA ILE A 59 -5.25 13.83 4.01
C ILE A 59 -4.11 13.14 4.75
N PRO A 60 -3.82 13.46 6.02
CA PRO A 60 -2.76 12.78 6.77
C PRO A 60 -3.13 11.32 7.07
N PRO A 61 -2.15 10.42 7.29
CA PRO A 61 -2.39 8.98 7.41
C PRO A 61 -3.52 8.60 8.37
N HIS A 62 -3.50 9.13 9.60
CA HIS A 62 -4.49 8.84 10.64
C HIS A 62 -5.90 9.41 10.38
N LYS A 63 -6.11 10.20 9.33
CA LYS A 63 -7.42 10.73 8.91
C LYS A 63 -7.95 10.11 7.62
N ILE A 64 -7.20 9.20 7.00
CA ILE A 64 -7.68 8.48 5.83
C ILE A 64 -8.91 7.66 6.21
N ASN A 65 -9.95 7.73 5.38
CA ASN A 65 -11.12 6.88 5.52
C ASN A 65 -10.86 5.52 4.84
N TYR A 66 -10.08 4.66 5.51
CA TYR A 66 -9.68 3.36 4.98
C TYR A 66 -10.87 2.45 4.63
N ARG A 67 -11.96 2.52 5.42
CA ARG A 67 -13.19 1.78 5.17
C ARG A 67 -13.85 2.20 3.88
N ALA A 68 -14.05 3.50 3.66
CA ALA A 68 -14.62 3.99 2.41
C ALA A 68 -13.72 3.68 1.21
N ASN A 69 -12.41 3.81 1.36
CA ASN A 69 -11.45 3.49 0.30
C ASN A 69 -11.57 2.04 -0.17
N MET A 70 -11.50 1.10 0.76
CA MET A 70 -11.51 -0.32 0.44
C MET A 70 -12.90 -0.80 0.01
N TRP A 71 -13.97 -0.29 0.64
CA TRP A 71 -15.35 -0.55 0.22
C TRP A 71 -15.61 -0.07 -1.22
N ALA A 72 -15.16 1.15 -1.56
CA ALA A 72 -15.34 1.68 -2.91
C ALA A 72 -14.64 0.82 -3.98
N LEU A 73 -13.47 0.25 -3.67
CA LEU A 73 -12.80 -0.68 -4.58
C LEU A 73 -13.59 -1.99 -4.72
N LYS A 74 -14.08 -2.56 -3.61
CA LYS A 74 -14.93 -3.77 -3.62
C LYS A 74 -16.19 -3.57 -4.48
N GLU A 75 -16.91 -2.47 -4.28
CA GLU A 75 -18.15 -2.14 -4.98
C GLU A 75 -18.00 -2.10 -6.50
N VAL A 76 -16.82 -1.71 -6.99
CA VAL A 76 -16.56 -1.60 -8.43
C VAL A 76 -15.94 -2.87 -9.02
N GLY A 77 -15.94 -3.97 -8.25
CA GLY A 77 -15.52 -5.29 -8.70
C GLY A 77 -14.02 -5.55 -8.63
N VAL A 78 -13.23 -4.71 -7.95
CA VAL A 78 -11.82 -4.98 -7.69
C VAL A 78 -11.70 -6.27 -6.87
N THR A 79 -10.78 -7.14 -7.27
CA THR A 79 -10.50 -8.42 -6.58
C THR A 79 -9.06 -8.53 -6.11
N ASP A 80 -8.11 -7.91 -6.83
CA ASP A 80 -6.69 -7.83 -6.48
C ASP A 80 -6.32 -6.40 -6.13
N ILE A 81 -5.61 -6.14 -5.04
CA ILE A 81 -5.17 -4.80 -4.65
C ILE A 81 -3.68 -4.79 -4.36
N VAL A 82 -2.95 -3.96 -5.11
CA VAL A 82 -1.57 -3.60 -4.80
C VAL A 82 -1.56 -2.23 -4.15
N ALA A 83 -1.21 -2.19 -2.88
CA ALA A 83 -1.06 -0.98 -2.09
C ALA A 83 0.39 -0.54 -2.04
N VAL A 84 0.68 0.64 -2.56
CA VAL A 84 2.05 1.17 -2.61
C VAL A 84 2.28 2.07 -1.41
N ALA A 85 3.34 1.83 -0.64
CA ALA A 85 3.66 2.61 0.56
C ALA A 85 5.10 3.11 0.51
N ALA A 86 5.30 4.42 0.72
CA ALA A 86 6.61 4.96 1.02
C ALA A 86 6.97 4.61 2.48
N VAL A 87 8.18 4.10 2.72
CA VAL A 87 8.61 3.61 4.03
C VAL A 87 10.04 4.02 4.35
N GLY A 88 10.32 4.15 5.64
CA GLY A 88 11.68 4.15 6.17
C GLY A 88 12.19 2.72 6.35
N SER A 89 13.47 2.48 6.11
CA SER A 89 14.11 1.19 6.36
C SER A 89 14.80 1.15 7.72
N ILE A 90 14.51 0.09 8.48
CA ILE A 90 15.19 -0.29 9.73
C ILE A 90 16.27 -1.33 9.42
N ASN A 91 16.11 -2.10 8.34
CA ASN A 91 17.02 -3.17 7.95
C ASN A 91 18.08 -2.68 6.96
N ARG A 92 19.36 -2.74 7.35
CA ARG A 92 20.51 -2.27 6.54
C ARG A 92 20.69 -2.97 5.18
N THR A 93 20.02 -4.08 4.92
CA THR A 93 20.03 -4.74 3.60
C THR A 93 18.95 -4.20 2.66
N MET A 94 18.02 -3.39 3.15
CA MET A 94 16.91 -2.77 2.40
C MET A 94 17.18 -1.27 2.24
N SER A 95 18.10 -0.90 1.34
CA SER A 95 18.53 0.49 1.17
C SER A 95 17.48 1.40 0.51
N PRO A 96 17.52 2.72 0.72
CA PRO A 96 16.75 3.69 -0.05
C PRO A 96 16.78 3.42 -1.57
N GLY A 97 15.61 3.57 -2.21
CA GLY A 97 15.37 3.20 -3.60
C GLY A 97 15.05 1.73 -3.85
N ASN A 98 15.12 0.85 -2.83
CA ASN A 98 14.70 -0.56 -2.96
C ASN A 98 13.18 -0.67 -2.98
N LEU A 99 12.67 -1.66 -3.72
CA LEU A 99 11.31 -2.15 -3.55
C LEU A 99 11.34 -3.34 -2.60
N VAL A 100 10.40 -3.40 -1.67
CA VAL A 100 10.24 -4.53 -0.73
C VAL A 100 8.79 -5.01 -0.77
N LEU A 101 8.61 -6.32 -0.81
CA LEU A 101 7.29 -6.97 -0.74
C LEU A 101 7.15 -7.62 0.63
N PRO A 102 6.70 -6.87 1.65
CA PRO A 102 6.54 -7.41 3.00
C PRO A 102 5.56 -8.59 3.00
N ASP A 103 5.80 -9.51 3.92
CA ASP A 103 4.98 -10.69 4.16
C ASP A 103 4.27 -10.67 5.51
N GLN A 104 4.70 -9.77 6.38
CA GLN A 104 4.17 -9.56 7.72
C GLN A 104 4.08 -8.07 8.06
N LEU A 105 3.31 -7.78 9.10
CA LEU A 105 3.20 -6.44 9.66
C LEU A 105 3.01 -6.49 11.17
N ILE A 106 3.34 -5.39 11.84
CA ILE A 106 3.00 -5.13 13.25
C ILE A 106 2.28 -3.78 13.32
N ASP A 107 1.10 -3.77 13.93
CA ASP A 107 0.26 -2.59 14.03
C ASP A 107 0.52 -1.79 15.31
N TYR A 108 0.97 -0.55 15.15
CA TYR A 108 1.14 0.44 16.22
C TYR A 108 0.17 1.63 16.05
N SER A 109 -0.78 1.53 15.12
CA SER A 109 -1.80 2.53 14.90
C SER A 109 -2.89 2.48 15.97
N TRP A 110 -3.63 3.58 16.11
CA TRP A 110 -4.72 3.67 17.09
C TRP A 110 -5.77 4.68 16.65
N GLY A 111 -7.01 4.53 17.15
CA GLY A 111 -8.10 5.48 16.90
C GLY A 111 -8.58 5.57 15.44
N ARG A 112 -8.13 4.66 14.57
CA ARG A 112 -8.60 4.51 13.18
C ARG A 112 -9.73 3.48 13.16
N PRO A 113 -10.90 3.75 12.54
CA PRO A 113 -11.90 2.72 12.32
C PRO A 113 -11.31 1.56 11.49
N SER A 114 -11.19 0.39 12.10
CA SER A 114 -10.38 -0.73 11.59
C SER A 114 -11.16 -1.99 11.25
N THR A 115 -12.50 -1.95 11.35
CA THR A 115 -13.40 -3.05 10.98
C THR A 115 -14.71 -2.52 10.38
N TYR A 116 -15.36 -3.33 9.56
CA TYR A 116 -16.74 -3.14 9.10
C TYR A 116 -17.76 -3.72 10.09
N PHE A 117 -17.33 -4.64 10.96
CA PHE A 117 -18.19 -5.35 11.88
C PHE A 117 -18.19 -4.65 13.24
N GLU A 118 -18.92 -3.53 13.36
CA GLU A 118 -18.98 -2.72 14.60
C GLU A 118 -20.39 -2.46 15.14
N ASN A 119 -21.40 -2.28 14.27
CA ASN A 119 -22.75 -1.88 14.65
C ASN A 119 -23.75 -2.99 14.28
N ASP A 120 -24.81 -3.11 15.09
CA ASP A 120 -25.97 -3.99 14.82
C ASP A 120 -25.59 -5.45 14.47
N LEU A 121 -24.59 -5.97 15.17
CA LEU A 121 -24.06 -7.32 14.94
C LEU A 121 -24.93 -8.39 15.61
N ASP A 122 -25.33 -9.40 14.84
CA ASP A 122 -25.88 -10.64 15.41
C ASP A 122 -24.78 -11.47 16.11
N GLN A 123 -23.56 -11.43 15.58
CA GLN A 123 -22.36 -12.10 16.13
C GLN A 123 -21.08 -11.30 15.83
N VAL A 124 -20.08 -11.45 16.70
CA VAL A 124 -18.74 -10.88 16.50
C VAL A 124 -18.03 -11.64 15.39
N VAL A 125 -17.40 -10.92 14.46
CA VAL A 125 -16.59 -11.49 13.38
C VAL A 125 -15.11 -11.40 13.75
N HIS A 126 -14.42 -12.54 13.67
CA HIS A 126 -12.97 -12.62 13.86
C HIS A 126 -12.33 -13.18 12.58
N ILE A 127 -11.65 -12.33 11.83
CA ILE A 127 -10.88 -12.76 10.66
C ILE A 127 -9.57 -13.42 11.09
N ASP A 128 -9.16 -14.48 10.39
CA ASP A 128 -7.76 -14.89 10.44
C ASP A 128 -6.92 -13.82 9.75
N PHE A 129 -5.85 -13.42 10.43
CA PHE A 129 -4.90 -12.43 9.94
C PHE A 129 -3.45 -12.88 10.14
N THR A 130 -3.24 -14.20 10.29
CA THR A 130 -1.91 -14.81 10.46
C THR A 130 -0.97 -14.45 9.30
N HIS A 131 -1.52 -14.35 8.09
CA HIS A 131 -0.84 -13.86 6.90
C HIS A 131 -1.59 -12.65 6.33
N PRO A 132 -1.14 -11.42 6.61
CA PRO A 132 -1.89 -10.20 6.28
C PRO A 132 -1.97 -9.91 4.77
N TYR A 133 -1.05 -10.49 3.99
CA TYR A 133 -0.95 -10.30 2.55
C TYR A 133 -1.25 -11.60 1.79
N SER A 134 -1.92 -11.49 0.65
CA SER A 134 -2.29 -12.64 -0.19
C SER A 134 -1.05 -13.35 -0.75
N VAL A 135 -0.92 -14.65 -0.45
CA VAL A 135 0.16 -15.50 -0.98
C VAL A 135 0.12 -15.54 -2.50
N ARG A 136 -1.08 -15.65 -3.09
CA ARG A 136 -1.27 -15.66 -4.54
C ARG A 136 -0.80 -14.36 -5.18
N LEU A 137 -1.30 -13.22 -4.71
CA LEU A 137 -0.97 -11.93 -5.30
C LEU A 137 0.52 -11.59 -5.12
N ARG A 138 1.12 -11.95 -3.97
CA ARG A 138 2.57 -11.81 -3.77
C ARG A 138 3.38 -12.65 -4.77
N ALA A 139 3.00 -13.90 -5.03
CA ALA A 139 3.64 -14.72 -6.05
C ALA A 139 3.49 -14.14 -7.47
N ASP A 140 2.31 -13.60 -7.79
CA ASP A 140 2.07 -12.89 -9.06
C ASP A 140 2.97 -11.65 -9.20
N MET A 141 3.13 -10.87 -8.13
CA MET A 141 4.03 -9.72 -8.09
C MET A 141 5.50 -10.12 -8.24
N LEU A 142 5.96 -11.19 -7.59
CA LEU A 142 7.34 -11.71 -7.77
C LEU A 142 7.60 -12.12 -9.23
N THR A 143 6.63 -12.79 -9.86
CA THR A 143 6.71 -13.16 -11.28
C THR A 143 6.73 -11.92 -12.18
N ALA A 144 5.93 -10.89 -11.85
CA ALA A 144 5.92 -9.62 -12.59
C ALA A 144 7.24 -8.85 -12.44
N THR A 145 7.83 -8.82 -11.24
CA THR A 145 9.16 -8.25 -10.98
C THR A 145 10.22 -8.89 -11.88
N GLN A 146 10.24 -10.22 -11.98
CA GLN A 146 11.19 -10.95 -12.83
C GLN A 146 11.03 -10.57 -14.31
N ARG A 147 9.79 -10.53 -14.83
CA ARG A 147 9.51 -10.10 -16.21
C ARG A 147 9.91 -8.66 -16.47
N ALA A 148 9.70 -7.77 -15.50
CA ALA A 148 10.08 -6.36 -15.57
C ALA A 148 11.58 -6.12 -15.36
N LYS A 149 12.38 -7.17 -15.07
CA LYS A 149 13.81 -7.09 -14.74
C LYS A 149 14.08 -6.11 -13.60
N LEU A 150 13.21 -6.09 -12.60
CA LEU A 150 13.33 -5.25 -11.41
C LEU A 150 14.00 -6.03 -10.28
N THR A 151 14.70 -5.32 -9.41
CA THR A 151 15.11 -5.84 -8.11
C THR A 151 14.04 -5.50 -7.09
N LEU A 152 13.59 -6.51 -6.36
CA LEU A 152 12.64 -6.39 -5.26
C LEU A 152 13.05 -7.38 -4.18
N VAL A 153 13.08 -6.91 -2.94
CA VAL A 153 13.35 -7.74 -1.77
C VAL A 153 12.07 -8.48 -1.40
N ASP A 154 12.11 -9.81 -1.42
CA ASP A 154 11.00 -10.65 -0.97
C ASP A 154 11.05 -10.78 0.55
N LYS A 155 9.93 -10.47 1.20
CA LYS A 155 9.69 -10.50 2.64
C LYS A 155 10.26 -9.32 3.43
N GLY A 156 9.67 -9.14 4.59
CA GLY A 156 9.96 -8.08 5.53
C GLY A 156 8.75 -7.79 6.41
N VAL A 157 9.02 -7.34 7.63
CA VAL A 157 8.00 -7.00 8.61
C VAL A 157 7.76 -5.48 8.59
N TYR A 158 6.55 -5.07 8.21
CA TYR A 158 6.14 -3.66 8.17
C TYR A 158 5.61 -3.18 9.54
N ALA A 159 6.27 -2.20 10.16
CA ALA A 159 5.72 -1.49 11.32
C ALA A 159 4.77 -0.38 10.86
N CYS A 160 3.48 -0.48 11.21
CA CYS A 160 2.50 0.57 10.92
C CYS A 160 2.37 1.54 12.09
N MET A 161 3.06 2.67 12.01
CA MET A 161 3.01 3.75 12.99
C MET A 161 1.83 4.71 12.73
N GLN A 162 1.46 5.49 13.74
CA GLN A 162 0.31 6.39 13.64
C GLN A 162 0.58 7.63 12.77
N GLY A 163 1.76 8.24 12.88
CA GLY A 163 2.04 9.56 12.32
C GLY A 163 1.21 10.69 12.95
N PRO A 164 1.25 11.92 12.40
CA PRO A 164 2.00 12.32 11.20
C PRO A 164 3.47 12.63 11.46
N ARG A 165 3.91 12.70 12.73
CA ARG A 165 5.34 12.82 13.03
C ARG A 165 6.09 11.57 12.58
N LEU A 166 7.35 11.74 12.19
CA LEU A 166 8.29 10.63 12.09
C LEU A 166 8.65 10.10 13.49
N GLU A 167 9.25 8.92 13.50
CA GLU A 167 9.64 8.23 14.72
C GLU A 167 10.90 8.86 15.34
N THR A 168 11.03 8.73 16.66
CA THR A 168 12.29 8.98 17.36
C THR A 168 13.26 7.82 17.13
N ALA A 169 14.57 8.06 17.27
CA ALA A 169 15.57 6.98 17.18
C ALA A 169 15.35 5.88 18.25
N ALA A 170 14.78 6.21 19.41
CA ALA A 170 14.46 5.23 20.44
C ALA A 170 13.29 4.33 20.03
N GLU A 171 12.26 4.88 19.38
CA GLU A 171 11.16 4.12 18.81
C GLU A 171 11.67 3.18 17.71
N ILE A 172 12.53 3.66 16.80
CA ILE A 172 13.12 2.80 15.76
C ILE A 172 13.94 1.65 16.36
N LYS A 173 14.74 1.92 17.40
CA LYS A 173 15.45 0.85 18.14
C LYS A 173 14.50 -0.17 18.75
N LYS A 174 13.33 0.27 19.24
CA LYS A 174 12.29 -0.63 19.73
C LYS A 174 11.68 -1.44 18.59
N LEU A 175 11.28 -0.81 17.48
CA LEU A 175 10.71 -1.50 16.32
C LEU A 175 11.66 -2.58 15.77
N ALA A 176 12.96 -2.28 15.70
CA ALA A 176 13.98 -3.26 15.32
C ALA A 176 14.00 -4.48 16.25
N ARG A 177 13.86 -4.27 17.57
CA ARG A 177 13.80 -5.35 18.58
C ARG A 177 12.49 -6.13 18.52
N ASP A 178 11.40 -5.49 18.09
CA ASP A 178 10.13 -6.15 17.83
C ASP A 178 10.15 -6.94 16.50
N GLY A 179 11.26 -6.91 15.76
CA GLY A 179 11.46 -7.67 14.53
C GLY A 179 11.02 -6.95 13.25
N CYS A 180 10.81 -5.62 13.30
CA CYS A 180 10.39 -4.84 12.14
C CYS A 180 11.58 -4.51 11.22
N ASP A 181 11.36 -4.63 9.90
CA ASP A 181 12.34 -4.26 8.87
C ASP A 181 12.06 -2.88 8.26
N LEU A 182 10.79 -2.50 8.21
CA LEU A 182 10.29 -1.29 7.58
C LEU A 182 9.40 -0.53 8.55
N VAL A 183 9.30 0.79 8.37
CA VAL A 183 8.35 1.63 9.09
C VAL A 183 7.59 2.53 8.13
N GLY A 184 6.27 2.57 8.28
CA GLY A 184 5.41 3.49 7.54
C GLY A 184 4.11 3.72 8.31
N MET A 185 3.15 4.42 7.69
CA MET A 185 1.98 4.92 8.41
C MET A 185 0.63 4.43 7.84
N THR A 186 0.63 3.62 6.78
CA THR A 186 -0.56 3.40 5.95
C THR A 186 -0.90 1.93 5.70
N GLY A 187 -0.07 0.98 6.16
CA GLY A 187 -0.33 -0.46 5.99
C GLY A 187 -1.55 -0.97 6.77
N MET A 188 -1.89 -0.33 7.89
CA MET A 188 -3.04 -0.65 8.74
C MET A 188 -3.94 0.58 8.97
N PRO A 189 -5.27 0.39 9.04
CA PRO A 189 -6.00 -0.87 8.94
C PRO A 189 -6.31 -1.31 7.49
N GLU A 190 -5.62 -0.76 6.48
CA GLU A 190 -5.88 -1.06 5.06
C GLU A 190 -5.84 -2.57 4.76
N ALA A 191 -4.84 -3.29 5.29
CA ALA A 191 -4.69 -4.73 5.07
C ALA A 191 -5.80 -5.57 5.75
N SER A 192 -6.19 -5.27 6.99
CA SER A 192 -7.26 -6.01 7.68
C SER A 192 -8.62 -5.78 7.06
N LEU A 193 -8.92 -4.54 6.64
CA LEU A 193 -10.15 -4.21 5.94
C LEU A 193 -10.24 -4.90 4.58
N ALA A 194 -9.12 -5.07 3.87
CA ALA A 194 -9.12 -5.86 2.65
C ALA A 194 -9.47 -7.33 2.92
N ARG A 195 -8.93 -7.90 4.02
CA ARG A 195 -9.21 -9.28 4.44
C ARG A 195 -10.69 -9.47 4.79
N GLU A 196 -11.29 -8.53 5.52
CA GLU A 196 -12.73 -8.57 5.87
C GLU A 196 -13.65 -8.55 4.63
N LEU A 197 -13.20 -7.97 3.51
CA LEU A 197 -13.94 -7.94 2.24
C LEU A 197 -13.55 -9.05 1.26
N GLU A 198 -12.73 -10.00 1.71
CA GLU A 198 -12.21 -11.12 0.90
C GLU A 198 -11.48 -10.64 -0.37
N LEU A 199 -10.74 -9.55 -0.26
CA LEU A 199 -9.92 -9.01 -1.34
C LEU A 199 -8.50 -9.54 -1.25
N ASP A 200 -7.93 -9.97 -2.37
CA ASP A 200 -6.52 -10.31 -2.45
C ASP A 200 -5.70 -9.02 -2.35
N TYR A 201 -5.02 -8.82 -1.22
CA TYR A 201 -4.29 -7.58 -0.94
C TYR A 201 -2.79 -7.85 -0.72
N ALA A 202 -1.95 -7.00 -1.29
CA ALA A 202 -0.50 -7.02 -1.08
C ALA A 202 0.08 -5.61 -1.02
N CYS A 203 1.04 -5.40 -0.14
CA CYS A 203 1.77 -4.13 -0.02
C CYS A 203 3.05 -4.15 -0.88
N CYS A 204 3.30 -3.11 -1.67
CA CYS A 204 4.58 -2.84 -2.31
C CYS A 204 5.22 -1.64 -1.61
N SER A 205 6.23 -1.90 -0.79
CA SER A 205 6.95 -0.87 -0.06
C SER A 205 8.06 -0.28 -0.91
N VAL A 206 8.13 1.04 -0.96
CA VAL A 206 9.22 1.81 -1.57
C VAL A 206 10.03 2.42 -0.45
N VAL A 207 11.28 1.99 -0.30
CA VAL A 207 12.16 2.55 0.73
C VAL A 207 12.61 3.92 0.26
N VAL A 208 12.22 4.97 1.00
CA VAL A 208 12.53 6.36 0.63
C VAL A 208 13.57 7.01 1.54
N ASN A 209 13.86 6.41 2.69
CA ASN A 209 14.88 6.87 3.63
C ASN A 209 15.32 5.75 4.57
N TRP A 210 16.45 5.94 5.24
CA TRP A 210 16.75 5.20 6.47
C TRP A 210 15.88 5.72 7.61
N ALA A 211 15.42 4.82 8.47
CA ALA A 211 14.66 5.18 9.66
C ALA A 211 15.54 6.00 10.64
N ALA A 212 14.89 6.80 11.50
CA ALA A 212 15.57 7.76 12.36
C ALA A 212 16.71 7.14 13.18
N GLY A 213 17.89 7.77 13.12
CA GLY A 213 19.09 7.36 13.87
C GLY A 213 19.90 6.22 13.24
N LEU A 214 19.58 5.76 12.03
CA LEU A 214 20.38 4.77 11.30
C LEU A 214 21.44 5.37 10.38
N ASP A 215 21.18 6.57 9.87
CA ASP A 215 22.06 7.31 8.98
C ASP A 215 21.96 8.82 9.29
N GLY A 216 23.02 9.38 9.86
CA GLY A 216 23.08 10.78 10.28
C GLY A 216 22.12 11.18 11.43
N ASP A 217 22.04 12.49 11.66
CA ASP A 217 21.29 13.10 12.76
C ASP A 217 19.84 13.47 12.40
N SER A 218 19.53 13.62 11.11
CA SER A 218 18.21 14.04 10.63
C SER A 218 17.86 13.43 9.28
N ILE A 219 16.57 13.24 9.03
CA ILE A 219 16.03 12.77 7.76
C ILE A 219 15.79 13.99 6.85
N ASP A 220 16.38 13.99 5.64
CA ASP A 220 16.17 15.03 4.63
C ASP A 220 14.92 14.71 3.77
N MET A 221 14.01 15.67 3.68
CA MET A 221 12.80 15.55 2.87
C MET A 221 13.09 15.55 1.37
N HIS A 222 14.16 16.21 0.91
CA HIS A 222 14.53 16.21 -0.50
C HIS A 222 14.96 14.83 -0.97
N ASP A 223 15.72 14.10 -0.15
CA ASP A 223 16.12 12.72 -0.44
C ASP A 223 14.89 11.80 -0.48
N ILE A 224 13.96 11.97 0.47
CA ILE A 224 12.68 11.23 0.48
C ILE A 224 11.93 11.44 -0.84
N GLU A 225 11.80 12.68 -1.29
CA GLU A 225 11.09 13.00 -2.54
C GLU A 225 11.78 12.37 -3.75
N ALA A 226 13.12 12.47 -3.85
CA ALA A 226 13.89 11.88 -4.95
C ALA A 226 13.80 10.34 -4.98
N PHE A 227 13.90 9.67 -3.82
CA PHE A 227 13.74 8.22 -3.74
C PHE A 227 12.30 7.79 -3.98
N ALA A 228 11.31 8.58 -3.57
CA ALA A 228 9.90 8.32 -3.87
C ALA A 228 9.67 8.37 -5.38
N GLU A 229 10.10 9.42 -6.08
CA GLU A 229 9.94 9.54 -7.54
C GLU A 229 10.59 8.39 -8.30
N SER A 230 11.87 8.10 -8.01
CA SER A 230 12.58 6.99 -8.66
C SER A 230 11.98 5.63 -8.35
N GLY A 231 11.48 5.44 -7.12
CA GLY A 231 10.76 4.24 -6.71
C GLY A 231 9.42 4.09 -7.42
N MET A 232 8.65 5.17 -7.62
CA MET A 232 7.38 5.14 -8.34
C MET A 232 7.55 4.66 -9.79
N LEU A 233 8.65 5.03 -10.47
CA LEU A 233 8.94 4.52 -11.81
C LEU A 233 9.14 2.99 -11.84
N LYS A 234 9.74 2.42 -10.78
CA LYS A 234 9.88 0.96 -10.65
C LYS A 234 8.53 0.30 -10.37
N VAL A 235 7.71 0.92 -9.51
CA VAL A 235 6.35 0.44 -9.22
C VAL A 235 5.48 0.46 -10.48
N GLU A 236 5.54 1.51 -11.29
CA GLU A 236 4.81 1.57 -12.56
C GLU A 236 5.18 0.40 -13.50
N LYS A 237 6.47 0.10 -13.63
CA LYS A 237 6.94 -1.06 -14.40
C LYS A 237 6.43 -2.37 -13.82
N LEU A 238 6.42 -2.51 -12.49
CA LEU A 238 5.87 -3.68 -11.81
C LEU A 238 4.37 -3.86 -12.07
N ILE A 239 3.58 -2.81 -11.87
CA ILE A 239 2.13 -2.82 -12.11
C ILE A 239 1.84 -3.11 -13.59
N THR A 240 2.60 -2.53 -14.51
CA THR A 240 2.47 -2.81 -15.94
C THR A 240 2.70 -4.30 -16.22
N ALA A 241 3.82 -4.86 -15.76
CA ALA A 241 4.10 -6.28 -15.94
C ALA A 241 3.05 -7.19 -15.27
N LEU A 242 2.55 -6.80 -14.10
CA LEU A 242 1.49 -7.53 -13.39
C LEU A 242 0.17 -7.51 -14.18
N ALA A 243 -0.15 -6.39 -14.82
CA ALA A 243 -1.35 -6.24 -15.63
C ALA A 243 -1.27 -7.01 -16.96
N SER A 244 -0.10 -7.08 -17.58
CA SER A 244 0.15 -7.84 -18.83
C SER A 244 0.08 -9.37 -18.67
N LYS A 245 -0.32 -9.89 -17.50
CA LYS A 245 -0.48 -11.33 -17.28
C LYS A 245 -1.86 -11.76 -17.82
N GLY A 246 -1.88 -12.21 -19.07
CA GLY A 246 -3.09 -12.75 -19.70
C GLY A 246 -2.88 -13.28 -21.11
N LEU A 247 -2.12 -14.38 -21.26
CA LEU A 247 -2.20 -15.35 -22.37
C LEU A 247 -1.44 -16.64 -21.95
N HIS A 248 -2.01 -17.37 -21.00
CA HIS A 248 -1.78 -18.81 -20.84
C HIS A 248 -3.13 -19.47 -20.59
#